data_AF-X1SLH7-F1
#
_entry.id   AF-X1SLH7-F1
#
_cell.length_a   1.000
_cell.length_b   1.000
_cell.length_c   1.000
_cell.angle_alpha   90.00
_cell.angle_beta   90.00
_cell.angle_gamma   90.00
#
_symmetry.space_group_name_H-M   'P 1'
#
loop_
_entity.id
_entity.type
_entity.pdbx_description
1 polymer ?
#
loop_
_entity_poly.entity_id
_entity_poly.type
_entity_poly.pdbx_seq_one_letter_code
_entity_poly.pdbx_strand_id
1 'polypeptide(L)' 'NRVRNSLPRPVKKIIEEEGLELLHSIPEDEKLLKMDQDGNPIWKIRPESSVYQAVDKLMKKLNYEKTREAKP' A
#
# COMPACT_ATOMS: atom_id res chain seq x y z
N ASN A 1 13.58 3.06 1.31
CA ASN A 1 12.13 3.07 1.66
C ASN A 1 11.43 1.82 1.17
N ARG A 2 11.72 0.63 1.73
CA ARG A 2 10.98 -0.61 1.39
C ARG A 2 10.75 -1.45 2.63
N VAL A 3 9.50 -1.88 2.82
CA VAL A 3 9.04 -2.61 4.00
C VAL A 3 9.13 -4.10 3.70
N ARG A 4 10.14 -4.77 4.26
CA ARG A 4 10.25 -6.23 4.24
C ARG A 4 9.47 -6.78 5.43
N ASN A 5 8.33 -7.43 5.17
CA ASN A 5 7.47 -8.15 6.12
C ASN A 5 6.62 -7.29 7.07
N SER A 6 7.18 -6.26 7.69
CA SER A 6 6.45 -5.41 8.66
C SER A 6 7.00 -4.00 8.66
N LEU A 7 6.13 -3.01 8.90
CA LEU A 7 6.52 -1.59 8.97
C LEU A 7 7.73 -1.42 9.93
N PRO A 8 8.86 -0.82 9.49
CA PRO A 8 10.01 -0.64 10.35
C PRO A 8 9.63 0.15 11.60
N ARG A 9 10.16 -0.25 12.76
CA ARG A 9 9.88 0.43 14.05
C ARG A 9 10.07 1.96 13.99
N PRO A 10 11.11 2.50 13.33
CA PRO A 10 11.27 3.95 13.22
C PRO A 10 10.11 4.62 12.46
N VAL A 11 9.62 3.99 11.39
CA VAL A 11 8.49 4.51 10.61
C VAL A 11 7.22 4.49 11.44
N LYS A 12 6.99 3.39 12.19
CA LYS A 12 5.82 3.27 13.07
C LYS A 12 5.82 4.36 14.15
N LYS A 13 6.97 4.60 14.75
CA LYS A 13 7.15 5.63 15.78
C LYS A 13 6.82 7.03 15.25
N ILE A 14 7.30 7.39 14.06
CA ILE A 14 7.02 8.71 13.45
C ILE A 14 5.52 8.87 13.15
N ILE A 15 4.86 7.82 12.63
CA ILE A 15 3.40 7.87 12.39
C ILE A 15 2.64 8.17 13.70
N GLU A 16 3.02 7.51 14.79
CA GLU A 16 2.43 7.72 16.11
C GLU A 16 2.72 9.12 16.67
N GLU A 17 3.97 9.61 16.55
CA GLU A 17 4.38 10.94 17.01
C GLU A 17 3.68 12.08 16.28
N GLU A 18 3.42 11.92 14.97
CA GLU A 18 2.70 12.89 14.14
C GLU A 18 1.17 12.78 14.28
N GLY A 19 0.66 11.85 15.11
CA GLY A 19 -0.78 11.65 15.31
C GLY A 19 -1.50 11.15 14.05
N LEU A 20 -0.79 10.47 13.14
CA LEU A 20 -1.33 9.97 11.88
C LEU A 20 -1.89 8.55 12.03
N GLU A 21 -2.94 8.25 11.27
CA GLU A 21 -3.41 6.87 11.12
C GLU A 21 -2.71 6.15 9.96
N LEU A 22 -2.09 5.00 10.24
CA LEU A 22 -1.63 4.12 9.19
C LEU A 22 -2.82 3.42 8.50
N LEU A 23 -3.18 3.87 7.30
CA LEU A 23 -4.29 3.29 6.56
C LEU A 23 -4.02 1.88 6.04
N HIS A 24 -2.86 1.67 5.40
CA HIS A 24 -2.43 0.37 4.87
C HIS A 24 -0.93 0.35 4.59
N SER A 25 -0.35 -0.85 4.47
CA SER A 25 1.02 -1.05 3.99
C SER A 25 1.02 -1.92 2.73
N ILE A 26 1.76 -1.51 1.71
CA ILE A 26 1.93 -2.29 0.48
C ILE A 26 3.22 -3.10 0.59
N PRO A 27 3.19 -4.44 0.43
CA PRO A 27 4.38 -5.27 0.53
C PRO A 27 5.34 -5.03 -0.65
N GLU A 28 6.61 -5.39 -0.48
CA GLU A 28 7.55 -5.45 -1.61
C GLU A 28 7.19 -6.64 -2.54
N ASP A 29 7.29 -6.42 -3.85
CA ASP A 29 7.09 -7.45 -4.89
C ASP A 29 8.25 -7.36 -5.87
N GLU A 30 9.14 -8.36 -5.80
CA GLU A 30 10.36 -8.40 -6.62
C GLU A 30 10.05 -8.57 -8.12
N LYS A 31 8.93 -9.23 -8.46
CA LYS A 31 8.51 -9.39 -9.84
C LYS A 31 8.04 -8.06 -10.41
N LEU A 32 7.24 -7.32 -9.64
CA LEU A 32 6.82 -5.96 -10.00
C LEU A 32 8.04 -5.03 -10.15
N LEU A 33 8.99 -5.11 -9.23
CA LEU A 33 10.24 -4.36 -9.32
C LEU A 33 11.01 -4.68 -10.61
N LYS A 34 11.14 -5.96 -10.95
CA LYS A 34 11.85 -6.38 -12.15
C LYS A 34 11.14 -5.91 -13.41
N MET A 35 9.81 -5.96 -13.43
CA MET A 35 9.00 -5.41 -14.53
C MET A 35 9.29 -3.93 -14.73
N ASP A 36 9.29 -3.14 -13.66
CA ASP A 36 9.60 -1.70 -13.70
C ASP A 36 11.02 -1.43 -14.22
N GLN A 37 12.02 -2.16 -13.71
CA GLN A 37 13.41 -2.04 -14.15
C GLN A 37 13.63 -2.39 -15.63
N ASP A 38 12.88 -3.37 -16.13
CA ASP A 38 12.97 -3.83 -17.52
C ASP A 38 12.09 -2.99 -18.47
N GLY A 39 11.40 -1.95 -17.98
CA GLY A 39 10.47 -1.14 -18.77
C GLY A 39 9.19 -1.87 -19.18
N ASN A 40 8.90 -3.00 -18.54
CA ASN A 40 7.67 -3.75 -18.78
C ASN A 40 6.47 -3.06 -18.10
N PRO A 41 5.32 -2.96 -18.77
CA PRO A 41 4.15 -2.34 -18.15
C PRO A 41 3.67 -3.08 -16.89
N ILE A 42 3.63 -2.36 -15.77
CA ILE A 42 3.25 -2.89 -14.46
C ILE A 42 1.76 -3.24 -14.33
N TRP A 43 0.90 -2.65 -15.16
CA TRP A 43 -0.54 -2.97 -15.18
C TRP A 43 -0.85 -4.39 -15.65
N LYS A 44 0.15 -5.13 -16.16
CA LYS A 44 0.04 -6.55 -16.47
C LYS A 44 0.21 -7.46 -15.24
N ILE A 45 0.33 -6.88 -14.04
CA ILE A 45 0.39 -7.66 -12.81
C ILE A 45 -0.89 -8.48 -12.64
N ARG A 46 -0.74 -9.74 -12.21
CA ARG A 46 -1.89 -10.63 -12.06
C ARG A 46 -2.65 -10.35 -10.76
N PRO A 47 -3.97 -10.62 -10.70
CA PRO A 47 -4.78 -10.43 -9.50
C PRO A 47 -4.28 -11.20 -8.27
N GLU A 48 -3.49 -12.25 -8.45
CA GLU A 48 -2.90 -13.04 -7.37
C GLU A 48 -1.67 -12.36 -6.74
N SER A 49 -1.15 -11.27 -7.30
CA SER A 49 -0.04 -10.51 -6.69
C SER A 49 -0.48 -9.93 -5.34
N SER A 50 0.41 -10.06 -4.35
CA SER A 50 0.24 -9.47 -3.02
C SER A 50 0.12 -7.95 -3.08
N VAL A 51 0.84 -7.28 -4.00
CA VAL A 51 0.74 -5.83 -4.21
C VAL A 51 -0.61 -5.45 -4.81
N TYR A 52 -1.08 -6.18 -5.82
CA TYR A 52 -2.38 -5.91 -6.41
C TYR A 52 -3.50 -5.99 -5.36
N GLN A 53 -3.49 -7.04 -4.54
CA GLN A 53 -4.46 -7.23 -3.47
C GLN A 53 -4.35 -6.19 -2.35
N ALA A 54 -3.13 -5.75 -2.01
CA ALA A 54 -2.92 -4.70 -1.02
C ALA A 54 -3.44 -3.34 -1.50
N VAL A 55 -3.22 -3.02 -2.78
CA VAL A 55 -3.77 -1.79 -3.40
C VAL A 55 -5.30 -1.83 -3.44
N ASP A 56 -5.91 -2.96 -3.83
CA ASP A 56 -7.37 -3.12 -3.81
C ASP A 56 -7.96 -2.86 -2.41
N LYS A 57 -7.33 -3.44 -1.36
CA LYS A 57 -7.74 -3.19 0.04
C LYS A 57 -7.60 -1.73 0.45
N LEU A 58 -6.48 -1.08 0.07
CA LEU A 58 -6.27 0.34 0.34
C LEU A 58 -7.35 1.21 -0.34
N MET A 59 -7.63 0.96 -1.62
CA MET A 59 -8.63 1.72 -2.38
C MET A 59 -10.04 1.54 -1.80
N LYS A 60 -10.39 0.32 -1.35
CA LYS A 60 -11.64 0.06 -0.63
C LYS A 60 -11.72 0.85 0.67
N LYS A 61 -10.64 0.91 1.46
CA LYS A 61 -10.59 1.69 2.71
C LYS A 61 -10.76 3.19 2.43
N LEU A 62 -10.04 3.73 1.44
CA LEU A 62 -10.14 5.14 1.03
C LEU A 62 -11.56 5.51 0.57
N ASN A 63 -12.20 4.64 -0.20
CA ASN A 63 -13.58 4.88 -0.64
C ASN A 63 -14.56 4.82 0.54
N TYR A 64 -14.34 3.92 1.51
CA TYR A 64 -15.14 3.85 2.73
C TYR A 64 -15.04 5.14 3.55
N GLU A 65 -13.83 5.64 3.81
CA GLU A 65 -13.63 6.89 4.56
C GLU A 65 -14.25 8.09 3.86
N LYS A 66 -14.11 8.19 2.53
CA LYS A 66 -14.77 9.24 1.74
C LYS A 66 -16.30 9.24 1.93
N THR A 67 -16.92 8.08 2.07
CA THR A 67 -18.36 7.99 2.34
C THR A 67 -18.75 8.29 3.79
N ARG A 68 -17.83 8.18 4.75
CA ARG A 68 -18.05 8.57 6.16
C ARG A 68 -18.01 10.08 6.34
N GLU A 69 -17.05 10.75 5.71
CA GLU A 69 -16.95 12.21 5.74
C GLU A 69 -18.12 12.91 5.03
N ALA A 70 -18.78 12.22 4.08
CA ALA A 70 -19.90 12.75 3.32
C ALA A 70 -21.28 12.58 3.99
N LYS A 71 -21.36 11.94 5.17
CA LYS A 71 -22.61 11.85 5.96
C LYS A 71 -22.73 13.08 6.89
N PRO A 72 -23.90 13.76 6.92
CA PRO A 72 -24.13 14.94 7.75
C PRO A 72 -24.14 14.64 9.26
#